data_AF-A0A0E3VST3-F1
#
_entry.id   AF-A0A0E3VST3-F1
#
_cell.length_a   1.000
_cell.length_b   1.000
_cell.length_c   1.000
_cell.angle_alpha   90.00
_cell.angle_beta   90.00
_cell.angle_gamma   90.00
#
_symmetry.space_group_name_H-M   'P 1'
#
loop_
_entity.id
_entity.type
_entity.pdbx_description
1 polymer ?
#
loop_
_entity_poly.entity_id
_entity_poly.type
_entity_poly.pdbx_seq_one_letter_code
_entity_poly.pdbx_strand_id
1 'polypeptide(L)' 'MSYGGRSIQCRVNDRGPFIRGRIVDLSVPAARALGMMSAGVVRVSVE' A
#
# COMPACT_ATOMS: atom_id res chain seq x y z
N MET A 1 -4.02 -7.17 -0.39
CA MET A 1 -2.84 -6.44 0.14
C MET A 1 -2.86 -6.51 1.67
N SER A 2 -1.72 -6.80 2.31
CA SER A 2 -1.64 -6.90 3.78
C SER A 2 -0.38 -6.27 4.39
N TYR A 3 -0.52 -5.78 5.63
CA TYR A 3 0.52 -5.21 6.48
C TYR A 3 0.09 -5.24 7.95
N GLY A 4 0.99 -5.63 8.86
CA GLY A 4 0.76 -5.54 10.31
C GLY A 4 -0.51 -6.25 10.81
N GLY A 5 -0.86 -7.40 10.24
CA GLY A 5 -2.07 -8.16 10.59
C GLY A 5 -3.38 -7.59 10.02
N ARG A 6 -3.32 -6.51 9.23
CA ARG A 6 -4.46 -5.94 8.50
C ARG A 6 -4.37 -6.28 7.03
N SER A 7 -5.53 -6.46 6.39
CA SER A 7 -5.64 -6.67 4.95
C SER A 7 -6.73 -5.78 4.35
N ILE A 8 -6.49 -5.33 3.12
CA ILE A 8 -7.44 -4.56 2.33
C ILE A 8 -7.45 -5.06 0.89
N GLN A 9 -8.59 -4.88 0.22
CA GLN A 9 -8.73 -5.04 -1.22
C GLN A 9 -8.75 -3.65 -1.87
N CYS A 10 -8.03 -3.50 -2.97
CA CYS A 10 -7.97 -2.26 -3.74
C CYS A 10 -8.06 -2.57 -5.22
N ARG A 11 -8.62 -1.63 -5.98
CA ARG A 11 -8.58 -1.67 -7.44
C ARG A 11 -7.34 -0.94 -7.93
N VAL A 12 -6.59 -1.58 -8.83
CA VAL A 12 -5.50 -0.91 -9.57
C VAL A 12 -6.11 0.07 -10.56
N ASN A 13 -5.73 1.35 -10.44
CA ASN A 13 -6.24 2.43 -11.28
C ASN A 13 -5.15 3.35 -11.86
N ASP A 14 -3.87 3.12 -11.52
CA ASP A 14 -2.76 3.94 -11.98
C ASP A 14 -1.50 3.07 -12.23
N ARG A 15 -0.53 3.62 -12.94
CA ARG A 15 0.79 3.03 -13.21
C ARG A 15 1.84 3.53 -12.19
N GLY A 16 2.99 2.88 -12.20
CA GLY A 16 4.08 3.14 -11.26
C GLY A 16 4.09 2.11 -10.12
N PRO A 17 4.97 2.28 -9.11
CA PRO A 17 5.85 3.43 -8.87
C PRO A 17 7.08 3.47 -9.79
N PHE A 18 7.65 4.67 -10.02
CA PHE A 18 8.90 4.84 -10.80
C PHE A 18 10.16 4.87 -9.92
N ILE A 19 10.03 4.53 -8.63
CA ILE A 19 11.12 4.46 -7.67
C ILE A 19 11.50 2.99 -7.47
N ARG A 20 12.77 2.66 -7.70
CA ARG A 20 13.29 1.29 -7.51
C ARG A 20 13.01 0.81 -6.08
N GLY A 21 12.44 -0.39 -5.96
CA GLY A 21 12.12 -1.02 -4.68
C GLY A 21 10.73 -0.70 -4.13
N ARG A 22 9.95 0.20 -4.76
CA ARG A 22 8.54 0.41 -4.45
C ARG A 22 7.67 -0.30 -5.47
N ILE A 23 6.68 -1.07 -5.00
CA ILE A 23 5.83 -1.90 -5.87
C ILE A 23 4.43 -1.32 -6.08
N VAL A 24 3.98 -0.41 -5.20
CA VAL A 24 2.64 0.20 -5.27
C VAL A 24 2.60 1.51 -4.47
N ASP A 25 1.80 2.46 -4.95
CA ASP A 25 1.36 3.64 -4.22
C ASP A 25 -0.09 3.47 -3.78
N LEU A 26 -0.38 3.82 -2.53
CA LEU A 26 -1.74 3.76 -1.99
C LEU A 26 -2.36 5.15 -1.93
N SER A 27 -3.66 5.21 -2.21
CA SER A 27 -4.45 6.39 -1.85
C SER A 27 -4.45 6.60 -0.34
N VAL A 28 -4.64 7.84 0.11
CA VAL A 28 -4.71 8.17 1.54
C VAL A 28 -5.76 7.34 2.30
N PRO A 29 -6.99 7.11 1.78
CA PRO A 29 -7.95 6.23 2.44
C PRO A 29 -7.46 4.79 2.58
N ALA A 30 -6.81 4.23 1.55
CA ALA A 30 -6.28 2.87 1.59
C ALA A 30 -5.13 2.75 2.60
N ALA A 31 -4.20 3.71 2.62
CA ALA A 31 -3.11 3.76 3.60
C ALA A 31 -3.63 3.89 5.05
N ARG A 32 -4.71 4.64 5.25
CA ARG A 32 -5.39 4.75 6.56
C ARG A 32 -6.05 3.44 6.97
N ALA A 33 -6.79 2.78 6.07
CA ALA A 33 -7.42 1.50 6.34
C ALA A 33 -6.41 0.38 6.61
N LEU A 34 -5.29 0.37 5.88
CA LEU A 34 -4.18 -0.55 6.13
C LEU A 34 -3.42 -0.21 7.42
N GLY A 35 -3.55 1.02 7.92
CA GLY A 35 -2.95 1.48 9.17
C GLY A 35 -1.45 1.75 9.07
N MET A 36 -0.98 2.22 7.91
CA MET A 36 0.44 2.53 7.66
C MET A 36 0.77 4.04 7.66
N MET A 37 -0.20 4.90 7.98
CA MET A 37 -0.08 6.36 7.85
C MET A 37 1.15 6.95 8.57
N SER A 38 1.46 6.49 9.78
CA SER A 38 2.58 7.01 10.57
C SER A 38 3.96 6.56 10.06
N ALA A 39 4.03 5.43 9.36
CA ALA A 39 5.28 4.88 8.84
C ALA A 39 5.66 5.46 7.47
N GLY A 40 4.67 5.93 6.70
CA GLY A 40 4.87 6.47 5.35
C GLY A 40 5.11 5.38 4.31
N VAL A 41 6.22 4.63 4.43
CA VAL A 41 6.59 3.53 3.52
C VAL A 41 6.78 2.24 4.33
N VAL A 42 6.11 1.17 3.90
CA VAL A 42 6.16 -0.14 4.58
C VAL A 42 6.30 -1.28 3.57
N ARG A 43 6.78 -2.43 4.04
CA ARG A 43 6.74 -3.67 3.26
C ARG A 43 5.34 -4.28 3.35
N VAL A 44 4.80 -4.65 2.20
CA VAL A 44 3.46 -5.23 2.07
C VAL A 44 3.52 -6.57 1.35
N SER A 45 2.51 -7.40 1.58
CA SER A 45 2.24 -8.59 0.75
C SER A 45 1.05 -8.30 -0.17
N VAL A 46 1.15 -8.75 -1.41
CA VAL A 46 0.11 -8.62 -2.44
C VAL A 46 -0.23 -10.03 -2.92
N GLU A 47 -1.53 -10.28 -3.15
CA GLU A 47 -2.12 -11.52 -3.63
C GLU A 47 -3.09 -11.20 -4.77
#